data_AF-A0A6M0G971-F1
#
_entry.id   AF-A0A6M0G971-F1
#
_cell.length_a   1.000
_cell.length_b   1.000
_cell.length_c   1.000
_cell.angle_alpha   90.00
_cell.angle_beta   90.00
_cell.angle_gamma   90.00
#
_symmetry.space_group_name_H-M   'P 1'
#
loop_
_entity.id
_entity.type
_entity.pdbx_description
1 polymer ?
#
loop_
_entity_poly.entity_id
_entity_poly.type
_entity_poly.pdbx_seq_one_letter_code
_entity_poly.pdbx_strand_id
1 'polypeptide(L)'
;MSLQAELLEQSFELVKPQAGEFVNSFYDNLFTDYPAAKPLFEHTNMAKQKQMLLGGLVMVVENLRKPEVLSENLQGLGARHVKYGALPAHYPLVGNSLLKTFEQYLGTNWTEEVKQSWVDAYGAITTLMLEGAEYAPQEVALEEPKEDSGLAVELLEQSFEQVKPQAGEFVNSFYDNLFTDYPAAKPLFEHTNMAKQKQMLLGGLVMVVENLRKPEVLSENLQGLGARHVKYGALPEHYPLVGNSLLKTFEQYLGTNWTEEVKQSWVDAYGAITTLMLEGAEYAPQEVALEEPKEDSGLAVELLEQSFEQVKPQAGEFVNSFYDNLFTDYPAAKPLFEHTNMAKQKQMLLGALVMVVENLRKPEVLSESLQGLGARHVKYGALPEHYPLVGNSLLKTFEQYLGTNWTEEVKQAWINAYGAIAALMLEGAEYTPEEVELNSPSGGGNTAAATPAMTMSIEQPEPNWNILFGIGGLGVVGFIVVLLLLLL
;
A
#
# COMPACT_ATOMS: atom_id res chain seq x y z
N MET A 1 -37.10 1.51 -14.14
CA MET A 1 -37.52 1.47 -15.55
C MET A 1 -37.59 0.01 -15.98
N SER A 2 -38.47 -0.34 -16.93
CA SER A 2 -38.48 -1.70 -17.49
C SER A 2 -37.30 -1.84 -18.44
N LEU A 3 -36.44 -2.84 -18.24
CA LEU A 3 -35.34 -3.14 -19.17
C LEU A 3 -35.90 -3.52 -20.55
N GLN A 4 -35.24 -3.08 -21.62
CA GLN A 4 -35.60 -3.44 -23.00
C GLN A 4 -35.05 -4.84 -23.34
N ALA A 5 -35.69 -5.87 -22.77
CA ALA A 5 -35.16 -7.23 -22.79
C ALA A 5 -34.87 -7.76 -24.20
N GLU A 6 -35.73 -7.49 -25.17
CA GLU A 6 -35.55 -7.96 -26.55
C GLU A 6 -34.32 -7.31 -27.23
N LEU A 7 -34.06 -6.02 -26.97
CA LEU A 7 -32.92 -5.31 -27.54
C LEU A 7 -31.59 -5.78 -26.94
N LEU A 8 -31.56 -6.03 -25.63
CA LEU A 8 -30.41 -6.61 -24.93
C LEU A 8 -30.11 -8.03 -25.43
N GLU A 9 -31.14 -8.86 -25.62
CA GLU A 9 -30.99 -10.22 -26.16
C GLU A 9 -30.44 -10.20 -27.59
N GLN A 10 -31.06 -9.42 -28.49
CA GLN A 10 -30.64 -9.35 -29.89
C GLN A 10 -29.23 -8.80 -30.04
N SER A 11 -28.87 -7.75 -29.30
CA SER A 11 -27.51 -7.22 -29.33
C SER A 11 -26.49 -8.18 -28.72
N PHE A 12 -26.81 -8.88 -27.64
CA PHE A 12 -25.91 -9.89 -27.06
C PHE A 12 -25.71 -11.10 -27.99
N GLU A 13 -26.73 -11.54 -28.73
CA GLU A 13 -26.62 -12.61 -29.74
C GLU A 13 -25.57 -12.30 -30.82
N LEU A 14 -25.42 -11.03 -31.21
CA LEU A 14 -24.40 -10.62 -32.19
C LEU A 14 -22.97 -10.77 -31.66
N VAL A 15 -22.78 -10.68 -30.33
CA VAL A 15 -21.47 -10.82 -29.66
C VAL A 15 -21.12 -12.29 -29.43
N LYS A 16 -22.10 -13.19 -29.26
CA LYS A 16 -21.87 -14.61 -28.91
C LYS A 16 -20.83 -15.34 -29.76
N PRO A 17 -20.77 -15.19 -31.10
CA PRO A 17 -19.76 -15.88 -31.92
C PRO A 17 -18.31 -15.52 -31.56
N GLN A 18 -18.09 -14.35 -30.93
CA GLN A 18 -16.79 -13.81 -30.55
C GLN A 18 -16.66 -13.65 -29.03
N ALA A 19 -17.49 -14.32 -28.24
CA ALA A 19 -17.58 -14.11 -26.79
C ALA A 19 -16.24 -14.25 -26.04
N GLY A 20 -15.35 -15.13 -26.51
CA GLY A 20 -14.00 -15.27 -25.95
C GLY A 20 -13.12 -14.04 -26.18
N GLU A 21 -13.15 -13.48 -27.39
CA GLU A 21 -12.41 -12.25 -27.73
C GLU A 21 -13.04 -11.04 -27.06
N PHE A 22 -14.37 -10.95 -27.06
CA PHE A 22 -15.13 -9.90 -26.37
C PHE A 22 -14.70 -9.76 -24.91
N VAL A 23 -14.66 -10.88 -24.17
CA VAL A 23 -14.26 -10.84 -22.77
C VAL A 23 -12.77 -10.55 -22.58
N ASN A 24 -11.90 -10.91 -23.53
CA ASN A 24 -10.51 -10.45 -23.50
C ASN A 24 -10.44 -8.93 -23.63
N SER A 25 -11.10 -8.37 -24.65
CA SER A 25 -11.16 -6.93 -24.89
C SER A 25 -11.79 -6.16 -23.73
N PHE A 26 -12.77 -6.73 -23.04
CA PHE A 26 -13.30 -6.14 -21.81
C PHE A 26 -12.21 -5.91 -20.76
N TYR A 27 -11.40 -6.92 -20.47
CA TYR A 27 -10.31 -6.79 -19.49
C TYR A 27 -9.20 -5.88 -20.01
N ASP A 28 -8.90 -5.92 -21.31
CA ASP A 28 -7.93 -5.00 -21.91
C ASP A 28 -8.39 -3.55 -21.78
N ASN A 29 -9.68 -3.27 -22.07
CA ASN A 29 -10.29 -1.96 -21.91
C ASN A 29 -10.28 -1.52 -20.44
N LEU A 30 -10.72 -2.38 -19.51
CA LEU A 30 -10.73 -2.09 -18.08
C LEU A 30 -9.35 -1.72 -17.55
N PHE A 31 -8.33 -2.50 -17.92
CA PHE A 31 -6.98 -2.31 -17.42
C PHE A 31 -6.19 -1.22 -18.14
N THR A 32 -6.62 -0.83 -19.33
CA THR A 32 -6.06 0.30 -20.07
C THR A 32 -6.65 1.61 -19.54
N ASP A 33 -7.97 1.70 -19.44
CA ASP A 33 -8.67 2.93 -19.05
C ASP A 33 -8.63 3.15 -17.53
N TYR A 34 -8.63 2.05 -16.76
CA TYR A 34 -8.61 2.06 -15.31
C TYR A 34 -7.51 1.15 -14.76
N PRO A 35 -6.22 1.53 -14.90
CA PRO A 35 -5.10 0.72 -14.39
C PRO A 35 -5.22 0.41 -12.89
N ALA A 36 -5.86 1.28 -12.11
CA ALA A 36 -6.15 1.09 -10.70
C ALA A 36 -7.12 -0.08 -10.41
N ALA A 37 -7.82 -0.61 -11.42
CA ALA A 37 -8.64 -1.82 -11.27
C ALA A 37 -7.82 -3.12 -11.41
N LYS A 38 -6.60 -3.07 -11.99
CA LYS A 38 -5.74 -4.26 -12.16
C LYS A 38 -5.50 -5.04 -10.87
N PRO A 39 -5.21 -4.39 -9.72
CA PRO A 39 -4.83 -5.14 -8.55
C PRO A 39 -5.97 -5.97 -7.93
N LEU A 40 -7.23 -5.56 -8.13
CA LEU A 40 -8.41 -6.37 -7.79
C LEU A 40 -8.43 -7.75 -8.47
N PHE A 41 -7.63 -7.94 -9.53
CA PHE A 41 -7.54 -9.18 -10.29
C PHE A 41 -6.16 -9.85 -10.19
N GLU A 42 -5.24 -9.35 -9.37
CA GLU A 42 -3.84 -9.83 -9.30
C GLU A 42 -3.74 -11.31 -8.90
N HIS A 43 -4.57 -11.74 -7.96
CA HIS A 43 -4.64 -13.14 -7.49
C HIS A 43 -5.79 -13.93 -8.13
N THR A 44 -6.38 -13.37 -9.19
CA THR A 44 -7.50 -13.98 -9.88
C THR A 44 -7.01 -14.85 -11.04
N ASN A 45 -7.48 -16.10 -11.11
CA ASN A 45 -7.27 -16.90 -12.31
C ASN A 45 -8.04 -16.26 -13.47
N MET A 46 -7.33 -15.50 -14.32
CA MET A 46 -7.96 -14.72 -15.37
C MET A 46 -8.69 -15.57 -16.40
N ALA A 47 -8.25 -16.80 -16.68
CA ALA A 47 -9.00 -17.68 -17.58
C ALA A 47 -10.36 -18.07 -16.97
N LYS A 48 -10.39 -18.42 -15.69
CA LYS A 48 -11.63 -18.73 -14.96
C LYS A 48 -12.50 -17.49 -14.78
N GLN A 49 -11.90 -16.35 -14.50
CA GLN A 49 -12.60 -15.08 -14.30
C GLN A 49 -13.29 -14.61 -15.58
N LYS A 50 -12.60 -14.71 -16.73
CA LYS A 50 -13.19 -14.45 -18.04
C LYS A 50 -14.40 -15.35 -18.30
N GLN A 51 -14.32 -16.63 -17.93
CA GLN A 51 -15.48 -17.53 -17.98
C GLN A 51 -16.60 -17.12 -17.02
N MET A 52 -16.27 -16.66 -15.80
CA MET A 52 -17.26 -16.19 -14.83
C MET A 52 -17.97 -14.92 -15.30
N LEU A 53 -17.25 -13.96 -15.87
CA LEU A 53 -17.83 -12.74 -16.43
C LEU A 53 -18.79 -13.09 -17.57
N LEU A 54 -18.35 -13.94 -18.52
CA LEU A 54 -19.21 -14.39 -19.60
C LEU A 54 -20.45 -15.12 -19.08
N GLY A 55 -20.27 -16.02 -18.12
CA GLY A 55 -21.37 -16.74 -17.48
C GLY A 55 -22.34 -15.81 -16.74
N GLY A 56 -21.83 -14.75 -16.11
CA GLY A 56 -22.63 -13.70 -15.49
C GLY A 56 -23.47 -12.91 -16.49
N LEU A 57 -22.85 -12.48 -17.60
CA LEU A 57 -23.56 -11.80 -18.69
C LEU A 57 -24.65 -12.68 -19.31
N VAL A 58 -24.33 -13.95 -19.57
CA VAL A 58 -25.32 -14.94 -20.06
C VAL A 58 -26.45 -15.11 -19.05
N MET A 59 -26.14 -15.30 -17.77
CA MET A 59 -27.14 -15.46 -16.72
C MET A 59 -28.08 -14.25 -16.65
N VAL A 60 -27.54 -13.02 -16.76
CA VAL A 60 -28.37 -11.81 -16.78
C VAL A 60 -29.27 -11.79 -18.00
N VAL A 61 -28.70 -11.94 -19.21
CA VAL A 61 -29.44 -11.85 -20.47
C VAL A 61 -30.55 -12.91 -20.55
N GLU A 62 -30.28 -14.15 -20.14
CA GLU A 62 -31.28 -15.22 -20.14
C GLU A 62 -32.41 -15.04 -19.11
N ASN A 63 -32.23 -14.16 -18.13
CA ASN A 63 -33.18 -13.92 -17.04
C ASN A 63 -33.73 -12.48 -17.00
N LEU A 64 -33.56 -11.68 -18.06
CA LEU A 64 -34.08 -10.29 -18.16
C LEU A 64 -35.59 -10.15 -17.91
N ARG A 65 -36.36 -11.24 -18.08
CA ARG A 65 -37.82 -11.29 -17.83
C ARG A 65 -38.21 -11.96 -16.51
N LYS A 66 -37.25 -12.27 -15.64
CA LYS A 66 -37.42 -12.94 -14.35
C LYS A 66 -36.77 -12.12 -13.23
N PRO A 67 -37.37 -10.98 -12.83
CA PRO A 67 -36.77 -10.04 -11.89
C PRO A 67 -36.43 -10.69 -10.55
N GLU A 68 -37.24 -11.63 -10.06
CA GLU A 68 -37.00 -12.37 -8.82
C GLU A 68 -35.70 -13.20 -8.87
N VAL A 69 -35.41 -13.84 -10.01
CA VAL A 69 -34.19 -14.63 -10.21
C VAL A 69 -32.99 -13.70 -10.27
N LEU A 70 -33.10 -12.57 -10.97
CA LEU A 70 -32.04 -11.57 -11.05
C LEU A 70 -31.73 -10.95 -9.68
N SER A 71 -32.76 -10.55 -8.93
CA SER A 71 -32.59 -9.97 -7.60
C SER A 71 -31.89 -10.93 -6.65
N GLU A 72 -32.36 -12.19 -6.52
CA GLU A 72 -31.74 -13.18 -5.64
C GLU A 72 -30.28 -13.45 -6.00
N ASN A 73 -29.99 -13.67 -7.29
CA ASN A 73 -28.64 -14.00 -7.74
C ASN A 73 -27.69 -12.81 -7.65
N LEU A 74 -28.12 -11.61 -8.06
CA LEU A 74 -27.26 -10.42 -8.09
C LEU A 74 -27.03 -9.85 -6.69
N GLN A 75 -28.01 -9.90 -5.78
CA GLN A 75 -27.79 -9.55 -4.37
C GLN A 75 -26.80 -10.52 -3.71
N GLY A 76 -26.98 -11.83 -3.90
CA GLY A 76 -26.03 -12.84 -3.41
C GLY A 76 -24.64 -12.74 -4.05
N LEU A 77 -24.56 -12.25 -5.30
CA LEU A 77 -23.31 -11.94 -5.96
C LEU A 77 -22.65 -10.70 -5.36
N GLY A 78 -23.41 -9.63 -5.12
CA GLY A 78 -22.98 -8.40 -4.45
C GLY A 78 -22.39 -8.64 -3.06
N ALA A 79 -23.07 -9.42 -2.22
CA ALA A 79 -22.59 -9.82 -0.90
C ALA A 79 -21.21 -10.52 -0.94
N ARG A 80 -20.97 -11.31 -2.00
CA ARG A 80 -19.66 -11.95 -2.22
C ARG A 80 -18.62 -10.97 -2.77
N HIS A 81 -19.03 -10.02 -3.61
CA HIS A 81 -18.14 -9.00 -4.17
C HIS A 81 -17.53 -8.10 -3.10
N VAL A 82 -18.25 -7.82 -1.99
CA VAL A 82 -17.66 -7.16 -0.81
C VAL A 82 -16.47 -7.95 -0.26
N LYS A 83 -16.60 -9.27 -0.15
CA LYS A 83 -15.52 -10.16 0.32
C LYS A 83 -14.34 -10.24 -0.65
N TYR A 84 -14.56 -9.85 -1.90
CA TYR A 84 -13.53 -9.74 -2.93
C TYR A 84 -12.92 -8.34 -2.98
N GLY A 85 -13.31 -7.42 -2.09
CA GLY A 85 -12.79 -6.05 -2.05
C GLY A 85 -13.48 -5.08 -3.01
N ALA A 86 -14.63 -5.44 -3.58
CA ALA A 86 -15.36 -4.54 -4.46
C ALA A 86 -16.03 -3.39 -3.68
N LEU A 87 -15.63 -2.16 -3.97
CA LEU A 87 -16.21 -0.93 -3.45
C LEU A 87 -17.24 -0.36 -4.44
N PRO A 88 -18.18 0.49 -3.98
CA PRO A 88 -19.13 1.18 -4.86
C PRO A 88 -18.45 1.93 -6.02
N ALA A 89 -17.26 2.50 -5.78
CA ALA A 89 -16.46 3.20 -6.79
C ALA A 89 -15.95 2.33 -7.95
N HIS A 90 -15.95 0.99 -7.80
CA HIS A 90 -15.48 0.08 -8.85
C HIS A 90 -16.54 -0.21 -9.92
N TYR A 91 -17.82 -0.05 -9.60
CA TYR A 91 -18.91 -0.37 -10.52
C TYR A 91 -18.91 0.53 -11.77
N PRO A 92 -18.73 1.88 -11.68
CA PRO A 92 -18.61 2.71 -12.88
C PRO A 92 -17.48 2.28 -13.82
N LEU A 93 -16.33 1.89 -13.28
CA LEU A 93 -15.16 1.45 -14.06
C LEU A 93 -15.50 0.20 -14.91
N VAL A 94 -16.17 -0.76 -14.28
CA VAL A 94 -16.61 -2.00 -14.94
C VAL A 94 -17.69 -1.71 -15.97
N GLY A 95 -18.68 -0.88 -15.64
CA GLY A 95 -19.76 -0.51 -16.54
C GLY A 95 -19.26 0.20 -17.79
N ASN A 96 -18.38 1.18 -17.63
CA ASN A 96 -17.79 1.92 -18.74
C ASN A 96 -16.95 1.03 -19.66
N SER A 97 -16.13 0.15 -19.06
CA SER A 97 -15.33 -0.82 -19.81
C SER A 97 -16.21 -1.80 -20.58
N LEU A 98 -17.32 -2.23 -20.00
CA LEU A 98 -18.28 -3.13 -20.64
C LEU A 98 -18.98 -2.46 -21.81
N LEU A 99 -19.46 -1.22 -21.63
CA LEU A 99 -20.11 -0.44 -22.70
C LEU A 99 -19.15 -0.15 -23.86
N LYS A 100 -17.91 0.26 -23.57
CA LYS A 100 -16.85 0.45 -24.57
C LYS A 100 -16.59 -0.83 -25.37
N THR A 101 -16.60 -1.98 -24.70
CA THR A 101 -16.40 -3.28 -25.35
C THR A 101 -17.59 -3.65 -26.22
N PHE A 102 -18.83 -3.40 -25.77
CA PHE A 102 -20.01 -3.61 -26.62
C PHE A 102 -19.99 -2.72 -27.86
N GLU A 103 -19.60 -1.45 -27.73
CA GLU A 103 -19.43 -0.54 -28.86
C GLU A 103 -18.44 -1.09 -29.90
N GLN A 104 -17.27 -1.56 -29.46
CA GLN A 104 -16.24 -2.14 -30.33
C GLN A 104 -16.74 -3.36 -31.13
N TYR A 105 -17.51 -4.25 -30.49
CA TYR A 105 -17.94 -5.52 -31.11
C TYR A 105 -19.26 -5.41 -31.87
N LEU A 106 -20.13 -4.48 -31.49
CA LEU A 106 -21.39 -4.25 -32.21
C LEU A 106 -21.19 -3.31 -33.39
N GLY A 107 -20.19 -2.42 -33.35
CA GLY A 107 -19.84 -1.50 -34.42
C GLY A 107 -21.06 -0.67 -34.85
N THR A 108 -21.48 -0.79 -36.10
CA THR A 108 -22.67 -0.09 -36.60
C THR A 108 -23.99 -0.48 -35.94
N ASN A 109 -24.03 -1.62 -35.22
CA ASN A 109 -25.19 -2.05 -34.43
C ASN A 109 -25.23 -1.42 -33.03
N TRP A 110 -24.19 -0.67 -32.63
CA TRP A 110 -24.18 0.13 -31.39
C TRP A 110 -24.93 1.44 -31.61
N THR A 111 -26.26 1.36 -31.72
CA THR A 111 -27.12 2.55 -31.82
C THR A 111 -27.29 3.21 -30.45
N GLU A 112 -27.70 4.47 -30.41
CA GLU A 112 -28.02 5.16 -29.14
C GLU A 112 -29.07 4.42 -28.31
N GLU A 113 -30.03 3.75 -28.97
CA GLU A 113 -31.04 2.94 -28.29
C GLU A 113 -30.44 1.69 -27.63
N VAL A 114 -29.52 1.00 -28.33
CA VAL A 114 -28.80 -0.15 -27.79
C VAL A 114 -27.88 0.29 -26.65
N LYS A 115 -27.13 1.39 -26.83
CA LYS A 115 -26.28 1.99 -25.81
C LYS A 115 -27.07 2.31 -24.54
N GLN A 116 -28.16 3.05 -24.67
CA GLN A 116 -29.01 3.41 -23.52
C GLN A 116 -29.60 2.16 -22.84
N SER A 117 -30.01 1.15 -23.62
CA SER A 117 -30.52 -0.09 -23.05
C SER A 117 -29.47 -0.83 -22.21
N TRP A 118 -28.20 -0.87 -22.65
CA TRP A 118 -27.12 -1.47 -21.87
C TRP A 118 -26.71 -0.63 -20.66
N VAL A 119 -26.77 0.70 -20.75
CA VAL A 119 -26.62 1.62 -19.61
C VAL A 119 -27.68 1.31 -18.54
N ASP A 120 -28.94 1.24 -18.94
CA ASP A 120 -30.06 0.94 -18.03
C ASP A 120 -29.92 -0.45 -17.40
N ALA A 121 -29.52 -1.45 -18.19
CA ALA A 121 -29.28 -2.81 -17.71
C ALA A 121 -28.15 -2.86 -16.69
N TYR A 122 -27.03 -2.21 -16.97
CA TYR A 122 -25.89 -2.16 -16.05
C TYR A 122 -26.23 -1.40 -14.76
N GLY A 123 -26.97 -0.29 -14.86
CA GLY A 123 -27.48 0.43 -13.70
C GLY A 123 -28.36 -0.46 -12.80
N ALA A 124 -29.28 -1.24 -13.40
CA ALA A 124 -30.10 -2.18 -12.64
C ALA A 124 -29.29 -3.28 -11.96
N ILE A 125 -28.27 -3.83 -12.63
CA ILE A 125 -27.35 -4.82 -12.05
C ILE A 125 -26.62 -4.22 -10.85
N THR A 126 -26.08 -3.02 -11.01
CA THR A 126 -25.33 -2.30 -9.97
C THR A 126 -26.19 -2.07 -8.73
N THR A 127 -27.43 -1.58 -8.90
CA THR A 127 -28.37 -1.38 -7.79
C THR A 127 -28.59 -2.68 -7.01
N LEU A 128 -28.90 -3.79 -7.69
CA LEU A 128 -29.14 -5.08 -7.04
C LEU A 128 -27.89 -5.63 -6.33
N MET A 129 -26.70 -5.45 -6.92
CA MET A 129 -25.45 -5.87 -6.30
C MET A 129 -25.11 -5.03 -5.05
N LEU A 130 -25.34 -3.71 -5.09
CA LEU A 130 -25.11 -2.83 -3.94
C LEU A 130 -26.10 -3.08 -2.80
N GLU A 131 -27.37 -3.36 -3.12
CA GLU A 131 -28.37 -3.79 -2.13
C GLU A 131 -27.92 -5.05 -1.40
N GLY A 132 -27.43 -6.06 -2.12
CA GLY A 132 -26.92 -7.29 -1.52
C GLY A 132 -25.61 -7.12 -0.74
N ALA A 133 -24.84 -6.08 -1.05
CA ALA A 133 -23.61 -5.71 -0.36
C ALA A 133 -23.85 -4.89 0.93
N GLU A 134 -25.10 -4.53 1.23
CA GLU A 134 -25.49 -3.66 2.35
C GLU A 134 -24.84 -2.25 2.30
N TYR A 135 -24.42 -1.80 1.11
CA TYR A 135 -24.00 -0.41 0.92
C TYR A 135 -25.22 0.51 0.86
N ALA A 136 -25.09 1.72 1.44
CA ALA A 136 -26.11 2.75 1.26
C ALA A 136 -26.23 3.10 -0.23
N PRO A 137 -27.44 3.24 -0.81
CA PRO A 137 -27.59 3.62 -2.20
C PRO A 137 -26.98 5.01 -2.42
N GLN A 138 -25.78 5.07 -3.00
CA GLN A 138 -25.26 6.27 -3.63
C GLN A 138 -25.67 6.25 -5.11
N GLU A 139 -25.89 7.42 -5.72
CA GLU A 139 -26.04 7.51 -7.17
C GLU A 139 -24.70 7.12 -7.81
N VAL A 140 -24.56 5.85 -8.18
CA VAL A 140 -23.44 5.33 -8.96
C VAL A 140 -23.77 5.58 -10.43
N ALA A 141 -23.38 6.73 -10.95
CA ALA A 141 -23.54 7.07 -12.36
C ALA A 141 -22.40 6.46 -13.19
N LEU A 142 -22.73 5.90 -14.36
CA LEU A 142 -21.72 5.59 -15.37
C LEU A 142 -21.15 6.92 -15.90
N GLU A 143 -19.84 7.11 -15.79
CA GLU A 143 -19.19 8.29 -16.36
C GLU A 143 -19.28 8.18 -17.90
N GLU A 144 -19.72 9.25 -18.57
CA GLU A 144 -19.68 9.29 -20.04
C GLU A 144 -18.24 9.00 -20.53
N PRO A 145 -18.07 8.30 -21.67
CA PRO A 145 -16.75 8.02 -22.22
C PRO A 145 -15.98 9.34 -22.30
N LYS A 146 -14.84 9.43 -21.61
CA LYS A 146 -13.98 10.62 -21.64
C LYS A 146 -13.48 10.82 -23.08
N GLU A 147 -14.20 11.60 -23.88
CA GLU A 147 -13.64 12.27 -25.05
C GLU A 147 -12.66 13.34 -24.53
N ASP A 148 -11.39 13.16 -24.90
CA ASP A 148 -10.22 13.99 -24.59
C ASP A 148 -9.68 13.87 -23.16
N SER A 149 -8.68 13.00 -22.99
CA SER A 149 -7.87 12.82 -21.77
C SER A 149 -6.86 13.97 -21.58
N GLY A 150 -7.31 15.22 -21.73
CA GLY A 150 -6.52 16.42 -21.46
C GLY A 150 -6.69 16.85 -20.00
N LEU A 151 -5.62 17.38 -19.38
CA LEU A 151 -5.76 18.11 -18.12
C LEU A 151 -6.75 19.25 -18.30
N ALA A 152 -7.62 19.48 -17.31
CA ALA A 152 -8.53 20.63 -17.29
C ALA A 152 -7.76 21.94 -17.01
N VAL A 153 -6.96 22.38 -17.99
CA VAL A 153 -5.97 23.45 -17.84
C VAL A 153 -6.60 24.75 -17.32
N GLU A 154 -7.77 25.12 -17.83
CA GLU A 154 -8.45 26.35 -17.39
C GLU A 154 -8.87 26.28 -15.91
N LEU A 155 -9.34 25.12 -15.43
CA LEU A 155 -9.70 24.94 -14.02
C LEU A 155 -8.47 25.01 -13.11
N LEU A 156 -7.36 24.41 -13.53
CA LEU A 156 -6.08 24.46 -12.81
C LEU A 156 -5.53 25.89 -12.73
N GLU A 157 -5.54 26.62 -13.85
CA GLU A 157 -5.10 28.02 -13.92
C GLU A 157 -5.97 28.93 -13.02
N GLN A 158 -7.30 28.81 -13.11
CA GLN A 158 -8.24 29.65 -12.36
C GLN A 158 -8.25 29.34 -10.86
N SER A 159 -8.16 28.07 -10.47
CA SER A 159 -8.10 27.70 -9.05
C SER A 159 -6.75 28.10 -8.45
N PHE A 160 -5.63 27.92 -9.15
CA PHE A 160 -4.34 28.38 -8.66
C PHE A 160 -4.27 29.91 -8.49
N GLU A 161 -4.89 30.68 -9.40
CA GLU A 161 -4.93 32.15 -9.32
C GLU A 161 -5.56 32.65 -8.02
N GLN A 162 -6.55 31.93 -7.48
CA GLN A 162 -7.21 32.28 -6.23
C GLN A 162 -6.31 32.06 -5.00
N VAL A 163 -5.36 31.15 -5.08
CA VAL A 163 -4.38 30.86 -4.01
C VAL A 163 -3.22 31.86 -4.03
N LYS A 164 -2.87 32.43 -5.19
CA LYS A 164 -1.72 33.34 -5.35
C LYS A 164 -1.62 34.47 -4.32
N PRO A 165 -2.71 35.19 -3.94
CA PRO A 165 -2.66 36.24 -2.93
C PRO A 165 -2.16 35.77 -1.55
N GLN A 166 -2.32 34.48 -1.24
CA GLN A 166 -1.97 33.85 0.03
C GLN A 166 -0.88 32.79 -0.11
N ALA A 167 -0.13 32.80 -1.22
CA ALA A 167 0.84 31.74 -1.56
C ALA A 167 1.88 31.44 -0.48
N GLY A 168 2.29 32.46 0.29
CA GLY A 168 3.21 32.28 1.41
C GLY A 168 2.61 31.48 2.57
N GLU A 169 1.34 31.74 2.91
CA GLU A 169 0.60 31.02 3.94
C GLU A 169 0.25 29.61 3.45
N PHE A 170 -0.21 29.49 2.20
CA PHE A 170 -0.49 28.22 1.54
C PHE A 170 0.67 27.24 1.68
N VAL A 171 1.88 27.66 1.33
CA VAL A 171 3.06 26.79 1.42
C VAL A 171 3.47 26.49 2.85
N ASN A 172 3.20 27.37 3.82
CA ASN A 172 3.39 27.04 5.23
C ASN A 172 2.44 25.91 5.64
N SER A 173 1.15 26.06 5.35
CA SER A 173 0.12 25.05 5.64
C SER A 173 0.38 23.72 4.94
N PHE A 174 0.98 23.71 3.74
CA PHE A 174 1.42 22.48 3.09
C PHE A 174 2.40 21.69 3.96
N TYR A 175 3.47 22.32 4.45
CA TYR A 175 4.45 21.61 5.29
C TYR A 175 3.89 21.26 6.66
N ASP A 176 3.01 22.09 7.22
CA ASP A 176 2.32 21.77 8.47
C ASP A 176 1.41 20.54 8.29
N ASN A 177 0.64 20.46 7.19
CA ASN A 177 -0.16 19.29 6.84
C ASN A 177 0.73 18.05 6.62
N LEU A 178 1.80 18.16 5.84
CA LEU A 178 2.74 17.06 5.55
C LEU A 178 3.33 16.48 6.84
N PHE A 179 3.82 17.32 7.73
CA PHE A 179 4.49 16.85 8.95
C PHE A 179 3.53 16.44 10.06
N THR A 180 2.28 16.88 10.00
CA THR A 180 1.22 16.44 10.92
C THR A 180 0.68 15.08 10.50
N ASP A 181 0.33 14.93 9.22
CA ASP A 181 -0.29 13.71 8.69
C ASP A 181 0.76 12.62 8.45
N TYR A 182 1.99 13.02 8.09
CA TYR A 182 3.09 12.11 7.80
C TYR A 182 4.38 12.51 8.55
N PRO A 183 4.43 12.30 9.89
CA PRO A 183 5.61 12.62 10.69
C PRO A 183 6.90 11.93 10.20
N ALA A 184 6.77 10.76 9.57
CA ALA A 184 7.87 10.02 8.95
C ALA A 184 8.57 10.77 7.80
N ALA A 185 7.95 11.81 7.23
CA ALA A 185 8.58 12.67 6.24
C ALA A 185 9.55 13.68 6.85
N LYS A 186 9.44 14.00 8.15
CA LYS A 186 10.27 15.03 8.82
C LYS A 186 11.78 14.80 8.68
N PRO A 187 12.33 13.57 8.83
CA PRO A 187 13.77 13.32 8.67
C PRO A 187 14.33 13.72 7.31
N LEU A 188 13.52 13.66 6.22
CA LEU A 188 13.93 14.10 4.88
C LEU A 188 14.25 15.61 4.82
N PHE A 189 13.76 16.38 5.79
CA PHE A 189 13.92 17.83 5.86
C PHE A 189 14.79 18.29 7.03
N GLU A 190 15.37 17.38 7.81
CA GLU A 190 16.13 17.71 9.03
C GLU A 190 17.32 18.64 8.77
N HIS A 191 17.97 18.49 7.61
CA HIS A 191 19.10 19.33 7.19
C HIS A 191 18.73 20.36 6.11
N THR A 192 17.43 20.58 5.90
CA THR A 192 16.91 21.43 4.84
C THR A 192 16.63 22.85 5.36
N ASN A 193 17.09 23.86 4.62
CA ASN A 193 16.66 25.23 4.90
C ASN A 193 15.19 25.40 4.51
N MET A 194 14.30 25.32 5.51
CA MET A 194 12.86 25.33 5.28
C MET A 194 12.35 26.62 4.62
N ALA A 195 12.97 27.78 4.88
CA ALA A 195 12.57 29.02 4.21
C ALA A 195 12.84 28.97 2.70
N LYS A 196 14.03 28.47 2.31
CA LYS A 196 14.39 28.27 0.90
C LYS A 196 13.57 27.16 0.25
N GLN A 197 13.31 26.08 0.99
CA GLN A 197 12.54 24.93 0.51
C GLN A 197 11.07 25.32 0.23
N LYS A 198 10.47 26.15 1.07
CA LYS A 198 9.13 26.71 0.84
C LYS A 198 9.10 27.57 -0.43
N GLN A 199 10.11 28.40 -0.66
CA GLN A 199 10.23 29.16 -1.93
C GLN A 199 10.39 28.24 -3.15
N MET A 200 11.15 27.15 -3.02
CA MET A 200 11.33 26.17 -4.11
C MET A 200 10.02 25.45 -4.45
N LEU A 201 9.24 25.04 -3.44
CA LEU A 201 7.93 24.43 -3.68
C LEU A 201 6.99 25.41 -4.39
N LEU A 202 6.89 26.66 -3.91
CA LEU A 202 6.06 27.66 -4.56
C LEU A 202 6.49 27.91 -6.01
N GLY A 203 7.80 28.07 -6.25
CA GLY A 203 8.34 28.24 -7.59
C GLY A 203 8.07 27.05 -8.51
N GLY A 204 8.09 25.83 -7.96
CA GLY A 204 7.72 24.61 -8.68
C GLY A 204 6.25 24.60 -9.11
N LEU A 205 5.33 24.93 -8.18
CA LEU A 205 3.90 25.01 -8.49
C LEU A 205 3.60 26.07 -9.56
N VAL A 206 4.21 27.26 -9.43
CA VAL A 206 4.08 28.33 -10.43
C VAL A 206 4.61 27.86 -11.79
N MET A 207 5.80 27.25 -11.83
CA MET A 207 6.39 26.73 -13.07
C MET A 207 5.47 25.73 -13.76
N VAL A 208 4.86 24.81 -12.99
CA VAL A 208 3.92 23.85 -13.57
C VAL A 208 2.69 24.54 -14.14
N VAL A 209 2.01 25.36 -13.34
CA VAL A 209 0.74 26.00 -13.75
C VAL A 209 0.93 26.91 -14.96
N GLU A 210 2.02 27.68 -15.02
CA GLU A 210 2.30 28.58 -16.15
C GLU A 210 2.69 27.84 -17.45
N ASN A 211 3.01 26.54 -17.36
CA ASN A 211 3.42 25.73 -18.51
C ASN A 211 2.47 24.56 -18.80
N LEU A 212 1.27 24.52 -18.21
CA LEU A 212 0.24 23.48 -18.49
C LEU A 212 -0.09 23.32 -19.98
N ARG A 213 0.07 24.39 -20.77
CA ARG A 213 -0.16 24.41 -22.22
C ARG A 213 1.09 24.10 -23.06
N LYS A 214 2.20 23.74 -22.40
CA LYS A 214 3.51 23.49 -23.02
C LYS A 214 4.06 22.15 -22.49
N PRO A 215 3.48 21.01 -22.92
CA PRO A 215 3.82 19.68 -22.39
C PRO A 215 5.30 19.34 -22.55
N GLU A 216 5.95 19.79 -23.63
CA GLU A 216 7.39 19.58 -23.87
C GLU A 216 8.26 20.22 -22.76
N VAL A 217 7.91 21.46 -22.36
CA VAL A 217 8.63 22.22 -21.33
C VAL A 217 8.42 21.57 -19.96
N LEU A 218 7.21 21.11 -19.67
CA LEU A 218 6.91 20.40 -18.43
C LEU A 218 7.66 19.08 -18.34
N SER A 219 7.66 18.30 -19.43
CA SER A 219 8.34 17.01 -19.49
C SER A 219 9.83 17.15 -19.19
N GLU A 220 10.54 18.03 -19.91
CA GLU A 220 11.97 18.25 -19.71
C GLU A 220 12.30 18.72 -18.27
N ASN A 221 11.54 19.70 -17.75
CA ASN A 221 11.81 20.25 -16.43
C ASN A 221 11.48 19.29 -15.29
N LEU A 222 10.34 18.58 -15.36
CA LEU A 222 9.89 17.65 -14.33
C LEU A 222 10.73 16.38 -14.31
N GLN A 223 11.13 15.86 -15.47
CA GLN A 223 12.10 14.76 -15.54
C GLN A 223 13.44 15.16 -14.90
N GLY A 224 13.99 16.31 -15.28
CA GLY A 224 15.24 16.82 -14.68
C GLY A 224 15.10 17.13 -13.18
N LEU A 225 13.90 17.48 -12.72
CA LEU A 225 13.60 17.67 -11.30
C LEU A 225 13.56 16.33 -10.55
N GLY A 226 12.95 15.30 -11.15
CA GLY A 226 12.92 13.93 -10.67
C GLY A 226 14.32 13.35 -10.43
N ALA A 227 15.20 13.44 -11.43
CA ALA A 227 16.60 13.02 -11.34
C ALA A 227 17.34 13.62 -10.12
N ARG A 228 17.01 14.86 -9.74
CA ARG A 228 17.59 15.53 -8.58
C ARG A 228 16.93 15.09 -7.28
N HIS A 229 15.63 14.80 -7.27
CA HIS A 229 14.91 14.33 -6.09
C HIS A 229 15.43 12.99 -5.58
N VAL A 230 15.85 12.09 -6.48
CA VAL A 230 16.57 10.85 -6.09
C VAL A 230 17.83 11.18 -5.28
N LYS A 231 18.63 12.15 -5.71
CA LYS A 231 19.85 12.58 -4.99
C LYS A 231 19.57 13.23 -3.65
N TYR A 232 18.33 13.70 -3.43
CA TYR A 232 17.88 14.25 -2.17
C TYR A 232 17.29 13.17 -1.24
N GLY A 233 17.27 11.90 -1.67
CA GLY A 233 16.71 10.79 -0.89
C GLY A 233 15.21 10.60 -1.06
N ALA A 234 14.60 11.18 -2.11
CA ALA A 234 13.20 10.94 -2.41
C ALA A 234 13.00 9.53 -3.02
N LEU A 235 12.13 8.74 -2.40
CA LEU A 235 11.68 7.44 -2.85
C LEU A 235 10.28 7.56 -3.46
N PRO A 236 9.84 6.63 -4.32
CA PRO A 236 8.50 6.63 -4.92
C PRO A 236 7.37 6.75 -3.87
N GLU A 237 7.52 6.10 -2.72
CA GLU A 237 6.59 6.14 -1.59
C GLU A 237 6.39 7.54 -0.95
N HIS A 238 7.32 8.48 -1.19
CA HIS A 238 7.19 9.84 -0.69
C HIS A 238 6.24 10.72 -1.54
N TYR A 239 6.01 10.37 -2.82
CA TYR A 239 5.18 11.17 -3.71
C TYR A 239 3.71 11.21 -3.27
N PRO A 240 3.04 10.09 -2.94
CA PRO A 240 1.67 10.13 -2.43
C PRO A 240 1.48 11.01 -1.18
N LEU A 241 2.46 11.04 -0.28
CA LEU A 241 2.43 11.89 0.92
C LEU A 241 2.35 13.37 0.53
N VAL A 242 3.18 13.79 -0.42
CA VAL A 242 3.20 15.15 -0.97
C VAL A 242 1.91 15.48 -1.70
N GLY A 243 1.40 14.56 -2.52
CA GLY A 243 0.13 14.74 -3.25
C GLY A 243 -1.05 14.98 -2.31
N ASN A 244 -1.20 14.12 -1.30
CA ASN A 244 -2.29 14.21 -0.33
C ASN A 244 -2.21 15.51 0.48
N SER A 245 -1.02 15.88 0.96
CA SER A 245 -0.84 17.13 1.69
C SER A 245 -1.11 18.35 0.82
N LEU A 246 -0.73 18.32 -0.47
CA LEU A 246 -0.99 19.41 -1.41
C LEU A 246 -2.48 19.58 -1.71
N LEU A 247 -3.20 18.49 -1.97
CA LEU A 247 -4.65 18.52 -2.20
C LEU A 247 -5.41 19.01 -0.95
N LYS A 248 -5.04 18.53 0.23
CA LYS A 248 -5.59 19.01 1.51
C LYS A 248 -5.35 20.51 1.71
N THR A 249 -4.18 21.03 1.33
CA THR A 249 -3.91 22.46 1.38
C THR A 249 -4.72 23.24 0.35
N PHE A 250 -4.90 22.73 -0.87
CA PHE A 250 -5.79 23.37 -1.84
C PHE A 250 -7.23 23.45 -1.35
N GLU A 251 -7.76 22.37 -0.76
CA GLU A 251 -9.08 22.35 -0.13
C GLU A 251 -9.23 23.44 0.94
N GLN A 252 -8.24 23.57 1.83
CA GLN A 252 -8.24 24.57 2.90
C GLN A 252 -8.32 26.02 2.37
N TYR A 253 -7.61 26.32 1.27
CA TYR A 253 -7.48 27.69 0.75
C TYR A 253 -8.52 28.05 -0.32
N LEU A 254 -9.04 27.06 -1.04
CA LEU A 254 -10.12 27.27 -2.01
C LEU A 254 -11.50 27.21 -1.35
N GLY A 255 -11.63 26.52 -0.21
CA GLY A 255 -12.86 26.47 0.57
C GLY A 255 -14.04 26.01 -0.29
N THR A 256 -15.07 26.85 -0.42
CA THR A 256 -16.24 26.55 -1.25
C THR A 256 -15.94 26.40 -2.74
N ASN A 257 -14.79 26.91 -3.21
CA ASN A 257 -14.34 26.79 -4.60
C ASN A 257 -13.56 25.47 -4.85
N TRP A 258 -13.36 24.64 -3.82
CA TRP A 258 -12.87 23.27 -3.96
C TRP A 258 -14.03 22.33 -4.35
N THR A 259 -14.50 22.45 -5.59
CA THR A 259 -15.53 21.54 -6.11
C THR A 259 -14.90 20.19 -6.49
N GLU A 260 -15.72 19.15 -6.67
CA GLU A 260 -15.20 17.83 -7.09
C GLU A 260 -14.49 17.91 -8.44
N GLU A 261 -14.92 18.77 -9.36
CA GLU A 261 -14.25 19.00 -10.64
C GLU A 261 -12.87 19.63 -10.46
N VAL A 262 -12.73 20.62 -9.56
CA VAL A 262 -11.44 21.25 -9.25
C VAL A 262 -10.52 20.26 -8.57
N LYS A 263 -11.04 19.51 -7.59
CA LYS A 263 -10.30 18.44 -6.89
C LYS A 263 -9.79 17.38 -7.85
N GLN A 264 -10.65 16.84 -8.72
CA GLN A 264 -10.26 15.84 -9.69
C GLN A 264 -9.23 16.39 -10.69
N SER A 265 -9.38 17.65 -11.12
CA SER A 265 -8.40 18.30 -11.99
C SER A 265 -7.01 18.37 -11.36
N TRP A 266 -6.92 18.69 -10.06
CA TRP A 266 -5.64 18.72 -9.33
C TRP A 266 -5.09 17.32 -9.04
N VAL A 267 -5.94 16.32 -8.82
CA VAL A 267 -5.53 14.90 -8.73
C VAL A 267 -4.89 14.47 -10.04
N ASP A 268 -5.54 14.71 -11.17
CA ASP A 268 -5.04 14.36 -12.50
C ASP A 268 -3.73 15.09 -12.82
N ALA A 269 -3.65 16.38 -12.49
CA ALA A 269 -2.44 17.18 -12.67
C ALA A 269 -1.28 16.64 -11.81
N TYR A 270 -1.53 16.30 -10.55
CA TYR A 270 -0.53 15.74 -9.65
C TYR A 270 -0.04 14.37 -10.13
N GLY A 271 -0.95 13.53 -10.62
CA GLY A 271 -0.62 12.25 -11.26
C GLY A 271 0.32 12.44 -12.45
N ALA A 272 -0.02 13.35 -13.37
CA ALA A 272 0.82 13.65 -14.53
C ALA A 272 2.23 14.17 -14.14
N ILE A 273 2.30 15.05 -13.14
CA ILE A 273 3.59 15.56 -12.61
C ILE A 273 4.42 14.41 -12.06
N THR A 274 3.80 13.53 -11.27
CA THR A 274 4.47 12.39 -10.64
C THR A 274 5.05 11.44 -11.68
N THR A 275 4.28 11.10 -12.72
CA THR A 275 4.75 10.27 -13.84
C THR A 275 6.01 10.86 -14.47
N LEU A 276 5.99 12.14 -14.85
CA LEU A 276 7.15 12.81 -15.47
C LEU A 276 8.36 12.88 -14.53
N MET A 277 8.14 13.11 -13.23
CA MET A 277 9.23 13.11 -12.26
C MET A 277 9.85 11.71 -12.07
N LEU A 278 9.04 10.65 -12.10
CA LEU A 278 9.54 9.27 -11.98
C LEU A 278 10.27 8.82 -13.24
N GLU A 279 9.80 9.19 -14.43
CA GLU A 279 10.50 8.93 -15.70
C GLU A 279 11.92 9.52 -15.69
N GLY A 280 12.07 10.77 -15.24
CA GLY A 280 13.38 11.43 -15.21
C GLY A 280 14.28 10.98 -14.07
N ALA A 281 13.75 10.27 -13.07
CA ALA A 281 14.54 9.63 -12.03
C ALA A 281 15.28 8.36 -12.52
N GLU A 282 15.10 7.96 -13.79
CA GLU A 282 15.64 6.73 -14.40
C GLU A 282 15.25 5.46 -13.64
N TYR A 283 14.13 5.49 -12.92
CA TYR A 283 13.48 4.25 -12.48
C TYR A 283 12.95 3.54 -13.72
N ALA A 284 13.31 2.26 -13.90
CA ALA A 284 12.74 1.48 -15.00
C ALA A 284 11.20 1.42 -14.83
N PRO A 285 10.37 1.42 -15.88
CA PRO A 285 8.91 1.27 -15.73
C PRO A 285 8.48 -0.01 -14.97
N GLN A 286 9.40 -0.97 -14.84
CA GLN A 286 9.27 -2.21 -14.08
C GLN A 286 9.55 -2.03 -12.57
N GLU A 287 10.12 -0.90 -12.16
CA GLU A 287 10.30 -0.43 -10.77
C GLU A 287 9.20 0.58 -10.34
N VAL A 288 8.25 0.89 -11.25
CA VAL A 288 7.18 1.90 -11.08
C VAL A 288 5.77 1.30 -11.25
N ALA A 289 5.60 0.00 -11.07
CA ALA A 289 4.26 -0.48 -10.72
C ALA A 289 3.89 0.08 -9.34
N LEU A 290 2.66 0.54 -9.13
CA LEU A 290 2.09 0.58 -7.77
C LEU A 290 2.29 -0.84 -7.21
N GLU A 291 3.16 -1.03 -6.22
CA GLU A 291 3.12 -2.27 -5.45
C GLU A 291 1.87 -2.20 -4.57
N GLU A 292 0.84 -2.92 -4.99
CA GLU A 292 -0.07 -3.53 -4.03
C GLU A 292 0.68 -4.63 -3.26
N PRO A 293 0.25 -4.95 -2.02
CA PRO A 293 0.83 -6.04 -1.25
C PRO A 293 0.83 -7.31 -2.11
N LYS A 294 2.03 -7.86 -2.37
CA LYS A 294 2.17 -9.21 -2.91
C LYS A 294 1.47 -10.18 -1.96
N GLU A 295 0.23 -10.56 -2.26
CA GLU A 295 -0.39 -11.74 -1.69
C GLU A 295 -0.19 -12.95 -2.65
N ASP A 296 1.03 -13.47 -2.63
CA ASP A 296 1.06 -14.87 -2.20
C ASP A 296 0.36 -14.85 -0.82
N SER A 297 -0.72 -15.60 -0.66
CA SER A 297 -1.31 -15.83 0.67
C SER A 297 -0.67 -17.04 1.35
N GLY A 298 0.48 -17.50 0.86
CA GLY A 298 1.58 -17.71 1.80
C GLY A 298 2.35 -16.41 1.91
N LEU A 299 3.05 -16.13 3.02
CA LEU A 299 4.32 -15.42 2.84
C LEU A 299 5.06 -15.98 1.59
N ALA A 300 6.09 -15.32 1.07
CA ALA A 300 7.03 -16.06 0.21
C ALA A 300 7.75 -17.11 1.09
N VAL A 301 6.97 -18.04 1.68
CA VAL A 301 7.25 -18.91 2.81
C VAL A 301 8.35 -19.81 2.33
N GLU A 302 8.24 -20.29 1.09
CA GLU A 302 9.28 -21.08 0.46
C GLU A 302 10.58 -20.28 0.30
N LEU A 303 10.55 -19.01 -0.12
CA LEU A 303 11.75 -18.18 -0.20
C LEU A 303 12.35 -17.87 1.18
N LEU A 304 11.52 -17.58 2.17
CA LEU A 304 11.94 -17.30 3.55
C LEU A 304 12.49 -18.57 4.22
N GLU A 305 11.80 -19.71 4.11
CA GLU A 305 12.23 -21.01 4.61
C GLU A 305 13.55 -21.42 3.94
N GLN A 306 13.65 -21.34 2.61
CA GLN A 306 14.85 -21.76 1.86
C GLN A 306 16.05 -20.83 2.10
N SER A 307 15.84 -19.51 2.14
CA SER A 307 16.91 -18.56 2.42
C SER A 307 17.35 -18.64 3.89
N PHE A 308 16.43 -18.80 4.83
CA PHE A 308 16.79 -19.00 6.23
C PHE A 308 17.52 -20.33 6.46
N GLU A 309 17.13 -21.41 5.77
CA GLU A 309 17.81 -22.72 5.83
C GLU A 309 19.28 -22.63 5.41
N GLN A 310 19.60 -21.78 4.44
CA GLN A 310 20.98 -21.54 4.01
C GLN A 310 21.82 -20.81 5.07
N VAL A 311 21.18 -19.97 5.88
CA VAL A 311 21.82 -19.23 6.97
C VAL A 311 21.98 -20.09 8.23
N LYS A 312 21.09 -21.07 8.47
CA LYS A 312 21.09 -21.93 9.68
C LYS A 312 22.46 -22.49 10.07
N PRO A 313 23.30 -23.03 9.16
CA PRO A 313 24.63 -23.54 9.51
C PRO A 313 25.57 -22.51 10.13
N GLN A 314 25.33 -21.22 9.88
CA GLN A 314 26.13 -20.08 10.33
C GLN A 314 25.34 -19.14 11.26
N ALA A 315 24.22 -19.59 11.82
CA ALA A 315 23.28 -18.75 12.56
C ALA A 315 23.91 -17.97 13.73
N GLY A 316 24.92 -18.55 14.40
CA GLY A 316 25.65 -17.86 15.46
C GLY A 316 26.49 -16.68 14.94
N GLU A 317 27.15 -16.83 13.80
CA GLU A 317 27.91 -15.78 13.14
C GLU A 317 26.99 -14.73 12.54
N PHE A 318 25.90 -15.16 11.89
CA PHE A 318 24.85 -14.29 11.35
C PHE A 318 24.35 -13.29 12.40
N VAL A 319 23.98 -13.78 13.59
CA VAL A 319 23.47 -12.90 14.64
C VAL A 319 24.56 -12.01 15.24
N ASN A 320 25.83 -12.44 15.23
CA ASN A 320 26.93 -11.53 15.58
C ASN A 320 27.01 -10.38 14.57
N SER A 321 27.03 -10.69 13.27
CA SER A 321 27.08 -9.68 12.21
C SER A 321 25.88 -8.75 12.21
N PHE A 322 24.69 -9.24 12.58
CA PHE A 322 23.51 -8.38 12.77
C PHE A 322 23.78 -7.26 13.78
N TYR A 323 24.28 -7.60 14.98
CA TYR A 323 24.55 -6.59 16.00
C TYR A 323 25.73 -5.70 15.62
N ASP A 324 26.74 -6.24 14.92
CA ASP A 324 27.85 -5.44 14.39
C ASP A 324 27.35 -4.41 13.36
N ASN A 325 26.49 -4.83 12.42
CA ASN A 325 25.83 -3.95 11.45
C ASN A 325 24.98 -2.88 12.16
N LEU A 326 24.10 -3.27 13.08
CA LEU A 326 23.25 -2.36 13.85
C LEU A 326 24.05 -1.29 14.58
N PHE A 327 25.10 -1.68 15.29
CA PHE A 327 25.89 -0.76 16.10
C PHE A 327 26.90 0.07 15.30
N THR A 328 27.21 -0.36 14.08
CA THR A 328 28.05 0.39 13.14
C THR A 328 27.22 1.45 12.41
N ASP A 329 26.09 1.07 11.85
CA ASP A 329 25.23 1.96 11.06
C ASP A 329 24.41 2.88 11.97
N TYR A 330 24.02 2.40 13.15
CA TYR A 330 23.16 3.09 14.11
C TYR A 330 23.78 3.09 15.52
N PRO A 331 24.89 3.82 15.73
CA PRO A 331 25.57 3.86 17.03
C PRO A 331 24.68 4.38 18.16
N ALA A 332 23.64 5.18 17.85
CA ALA A 332 22.64 5.66 18.78
C ALA A 332 21.76 4.55 19.40
N ALA A 333 21.76 3.34 18.81
CA ALA A 333 21.07 2.18 19.39
C ALA A 333 21.87 1.51 20.52
N LYS A 334 23.19 1.74 20.62
CA LYS A 334 24.04 1.10 21.64
C LYS A 334 23.56 1.29 23.09
N PRO A 335 23.11 2.49 23.52
CA PRO A 335 22.60 2.70 24.88
C PRO A 335 21.46 1.76 25.28
N LEU A 336 20.60 1.34 24.34
CA LEU A 336 19.51 0.39 24.60
C LEU A 336 20.02 -0.99 25.05
N PHE A 337 21.27 -1.32 24.74
CA PHE A 337 21.87 -2.62 25.02
C PHE A 337 22.97 -2.56 26.10
N GLU A 338 23.26 -1.40 26.69
CA GLU A 338 24.37 -1.22 27.66
C GLU A 338 24.28 -2.12 28.90
N HIS A 339 23.06 -2.47 29.32
CA HIS A 339 22.81 -3.35 30.47
C HIS A 339 22.32 -4.75 30.07
N THR A 340 22.45 -5.10 28.78
CA THR A 340 21.98 -6.37 28.24
C THR A 340 23.09 -7.40 28.20
N ASN A 341 22.79 -8.64 28.62
CA ASN A 341 23.69 -9.77 28.34
C ASN A 341 23.64 -10.10 26.84
N MET A 342 24.63 -9.60 26.10
CA MET A 342 24.67 -9.74 24.64
C MET A 342 24.73 -11.20 24.16
N ALA A 343 25.32 -12.13 24.92
CA ALA A 343 25.32 -13.55 24.53
C ALA A 343 23.89 -14.13 24.56
N LYS A 344 23.15 -13.83 25.62
CA LYS A 344 21.74 -14.24 25.76
C LYS A 344 20.84 -13.53 24.74
N GLN A 345 21.05 -12.23 24.54
CA GLN A 345 20.30 -11.44 23.58
C GLN A 345 20.44 -11.98 22.15
N LYS A 346 21.65 -12.38 21.75
CA LYS A 346 21.91 -13.01 20.46
C LYS A 346 21.17 -14.35 20.32
N GLN A 347 21.18 -15.19 21.37
CA GLN A 347 20.40 -16.43 21.38
C GLN A 347 18.90 -16.16 21.25
N MET A 348 18.38 -15.12 21.89
CA MET A 348 16.97 -14.77 21.78
C MET A 348 16.59 -14.27 20.40
N LEU A 349 17.41 -13.42 19.77
CA LEU A 349 17.15 -12.95 18.42
C LEU A 349 17.11 -14.14 17.46
N LEU A 350 18.06 -15.07 17.58
CA LEU A 350 18.04 -16.29 16.79
C LEU A 350 16.77 -17.11 17.04
N GLY A 351 16.40 -17.31 18.31
CA GLY A 351 15.18 -18.02 18.69
C GLY A 351 13.91 -17.37 18.16
N ALA A 352 13.85 -16.03 18.14
CA ALA A 352 12.73 -15.29 17.58
C ALA A 352 12.65 -15.46 16.05
N LEU A 353 13.78 -15.39 15.33
CA LEU A 353 13.81 -15.63 13.88
C LEU A 353 13.39 -17.07 13.54
N VAL A 354 13.86 -18.06 14.30
CA VAL A 354 13.44 -19.46 14.14
C VAL A 354 11.94 -19.61 14.37
N MET A 355 11.41 -19.05 15.47
CA MET A 355 9.98 -19.11 15.79
C MET A 355 9.13 -18.50 14.67
N VAL A 356 9.54 -17.35 14.14
CA VAL A 356 8.85 -16.70 13.02
C VAL A 356 8.85 -17.60 11.79
N VAL A 357 10.03 -18.08 11.37
CA VAL A 357 10.18 -18.91 10.16
C VAL A 357 9.41 -20.23 10.27
N GLU A 358 9.39 -20.87 11.44
CA GLU A 358 8.67 -22.13 11.67
C GLU A 358 7.14 -21.97 11.69
N ASN A 359 6.63 -20.75 11.88
CA ASN A 359 5.21 -20.47 11.98
C ASN A 359 4.68 -19.57 10.86
N LEU A 360 5.44 -19.34 9.78
CA LEU A 360 5.02 -18.56 8.60
C LEU A 360 3.70 -19.04 7.97
N ARG A 361 3.34 -20.31 8.17
CA ARG A 361 2.08 -20.91 7.67
C ARG A 361 0.94 -20.92 8.71
N LYS A 362 1.12 -20.24 9.84
CA LYS A 362 0.17 -20.17 10.98
C LYS A 362 0.00 -18.71 11.42
N PRO A 363 -0.65 -17.87 10.60
CA PRO A 363 -0.71 -16.42 10.83
C PRO A 363 -1.35 -16.05 12.18
N GLU A 364 -2.30 -16.84 12.67
CA GLU A 364 -2.96 -16.61 13.96
C GLU A 364 -2.00 -16.77 15.14
N VAL A 365 -1.11 -17.76 15.08
CA VAL A 365 -0.11 -18.02 16.13
C VAL A 365 0.96 -16.93 16.13
N LEU A 366 1.37 -16.48 14.94
CA LEU A 366 2.33 -15.39 14.79
C LEU A 366 1.76 -14.06 15.29
N SER A 367 0.52 -13.73 14.93
CA SER A 367 -0.12 -12.48 15.34
C SER A 367 -0.15 -12.32 16.87
N GLU A 368 -0.70 -13.30 17.59
CA GLU A 368 -0.77 -13.27 19.06
C GLU A 368 0.63 -13.19 19.70
N SER A 369 1.59 -13.98 19.19
CA SER A 369 2.95 -14.02 19.72
C SER A 369 3.72 -12.71 19.51
N LEU A 370 3.56 -12.09 18.34
CA LEU A 370 4.27 -10.86 17.95
C LEU A 370 3.66 -9.63 18.63
N GLN A 371 2.34 -9.55 18.74
CA GLN A 371 1.67 -8.50 19.53
C GLN A 371 2.12 -8.55 21.00
N GLY A 372 2.11 -9.74 21.60
CA GLY A 372 2.62 -9.92 22.97
C GLY A 372 4.11 -9.61 23.13
N LEU A 373 4.90 -9.78 22.08
CA LEU A 373 6.32 -9.40 22.05
C LEU A 373 6.48 -7.88 21.97
N GLY A 374 5.65 -7.20 21.17
CA GLY A 374 5.54 -5.75 21.07
C GLY A 374 5.27 -5.08 22.41
N ALA A 375 4.25 -5.55 23.14
CA ALA A 375 3.91 -5.08 24.49
C ALA A 375 5.09 -5.12 25.47
N ARG A 376 5.99 -6.10 25.31
CA ARG A 376 7.21 -6.21 26.13
C ARG A 376 8.33 -5.29 25.64
N HIS A 377 8.45 -5.08 24.32
CA HIS A 377 9.46 -4.21 23.73
C HIS A 377 9.33 -2.75 24.20
N VAL A 378 8.11 -2.27 24.43
CA VAL A 378 7.88 -0.96 25.08
C VAL A 378 8.54 -0.89 26.45
N LYS A 379 8.39 -1.93 27.28
CA LYS A 379 9.00 -2.01 28.63
C LYS A 379 10.53 -2.05 28.59
N TYR A 380 11.11 -2.43 27.47
CA TYR A 380 12.55 -2.44 27.24
C TYR A 380 13.07 -1.11 26.68
N GLY A 381 12.20 -0.11 26.48
CA GLY A 381 12.55 1.19 25.91
C GLY A 381 12.63 1.20 24.39
N ALA A 382 12.07 0.19 23.72
CA ALA A 382 11.96 0.22 22.26
C ALA A 382 10.87 1.21 21.84
N LEU A 383 11.23 2.16 20.97
CA LEU A 383 10.35 3.16 20.38
C LEU A 383 10.05 2.77 18.92
N PRO A 384 8.97 3.30 18.31
CA PRO A 384 8.64 3.03 16.91
C PRO A 384 9.82 3.30 15.95
N GLU A 385 10.60 4.36 16.21
CA GLU A 385 11.79 4.75 15.45
C GLU A 385 12.95 3.73 15.50
N HIS A 386 12.96 2.80 16.46
CA HIS A 386 13.98 1.76 16.54
C HIS A 386 13.70 0.58 15.59
N TYR A 387 12.45 0.34 15.19
CA TYR A 387 12.07 -0.79 14.34
C TYR A 387 12.70 -0.69 12.94
N PRO A 388 12.71 0.47 12.23
CA PRO A 388 13.41 0.58 10.96
C PRO A 388 14.92 0.27 11.05
N LEU A 389 15.58 0.67 12.15
CA LEU A 389 17.03 0.44 12.34
C LEU A 389 17.35 -1.06 12.40
N VAL A 390 16.52 -1.81 13.14
CA VAL A 390 16.61 -3.27 13.26
C VAL A 390 16.34 -3.94 11.91
N GLY A 391 15.32 -3.49 11.17
CA GLY A 391 14.98 -4.04 9.86
C GLY A 391 16.11 -3.91 8.86
N ASN A 392 16.65 -2.69 8.72
CA ASN A 392 17.76 -2.42 7.80
C ASN A 392 19.01 -3.24 8.15
N SER A 393 19.32 -3.34 9.44
CA SER A 393 20.47 -4.13 9.92
C SER A 393 20.28 -5.63 9.64
N LEU A 394 19.05 -6.14 9.78
CA LEU A 394 18.71 -7.53 9.50
C LEU A 394 18.80 -7.85 8.01
N LEU A 395 18.23 -7.01 7.14
CA LEU A 395 18.30 -7.17 5.68
C LEU A 395 19.74 -7.11 5.17
N LYS A 396 20.53 -6.14 5.64
CA LYS A 396 21.97 -6.04 5.33
C LYS A 396 22.73 -7.30 5.75
N THR A 397 22.35 -7.92 6.86
CA THR A 397 22.98 -9.16 7.33
C THR A 397 22.57 -10.34 6.46
N PHE A 398 21.31 -10.44 6.04
CA PHE A 398 20.88 -11.46 5.08
C PHE A 398 21.60 -11.32 3.73
N GLU A 399 21.75 -10.11 3.20
CA GLU A 399 22.53 -9.84 1.99
C GLU A 399 23.97 -10.35 2.11
N GLN A 400 24.65 -10.07 3.22
CA GLN A 400 26.02 -10.50 3.47
C GLN A 400 26.18 -12.03 3.49
N TYR A 401 25.22 -12.76 4.08
CA TYR A 401 25.32 -14.21 4.27
C TYR A 401 24.73 -15.03 3.13
N LEU A 402 23.77 -14.48 2.38
CA LEU A 402 23.19 -15.14 1.21
C LEU A 402 23.96 -14.82 -0.08
N GLY A 403 24.66 -13.69 -0.12
CA GLY A 403 25.53 -13.32 -1.25
C GLY A 403 24.78 -13.35 -2.58
N THR A 404 25.21 -14.19 -3.52
CA THR A 404 24.53 -14.34 -4.82
C THR A 404 23.10 -14.89 -4.73
N ASN A 405 22.74 -15.52 -3.61
CA ASN A 405 21.39 -16.02 -3.36
C ASN A 405 20.46 -14.95 -2.75
N TRP A 406 20.99 -13.74 -2.48
CA TRP A 406 20.19 -12.56 -2.17
C TRP A 406 19.65 -11.93 -3.45
N THR A 407 18.71 -12.60 -4.09
CA THR A 407 18.02 -12.07 -5.27
C THR A 407 17.00 -11.01 -4.85
N GLU A 408 16.53 -10.19 -5.80
CA GLU A 408 15.51 -9.17 -5.50
C GLU A 408 14.21 -9.79 -4.96
N GLU A 409 13.86 -11.01 -5.38
CA GLU A 409 12.71 -11.73 -4.85
C GLU A 409 12.90 -12.13 -3.37
N VAL A 410 14.10 -12.61 -3.00
CA VAL A 410 14.44 -12.96 -1.61
C VAL A 410 14.48 -11.70 -0.74
N LYS A 411 15.08 -10.63 -1.26
CA LYS A 411 15.12 -9.33 -0.58
C LYS A 411 13.73 -8.78 -0.32
N GLN A 412 12.86 -8.76 -1.33
CA GLN A 412 11.48 -8.29 -1.17
C GLN A 412 10.69 -9.18 -0.19
N ALA A 413 10.89 -10.50 -0.24
CA ALA A 413 10.27 -11.42 0.71
C ALA A 413 10.63 -11.08 2.16
N TRP A 414 11.90 -10.81 2.44
CA TRP A 414 12.34 -10.42 3.79
C TRP A 414 11.93 -9.00 4.20
N ILE A 415 11.86 -8.04 3.26
CA ILE A 415 11.30 -6.70 3.51
C ILE A 415 9.83 -6.83 3.94
N ASN A 416 9.03 -7.55 3.18
CA ASN A 416 7.61 -7.74 3.46
C ASN A 416 7.41 -8.48 4.78
N ALA A 417 8.17 -9.56 5.02
CA ALA A 417 8.10 -10.32 6.26
C ALA A 417 8.47 -9.46 7.48
N TYR A 418 9.54 -8.66 7.39
CA TYR A 418 9.94 -7.76 8.46
C TYR A 418 8.90 -6.66 8.71
N GLY A 419 8.34 -6.08 7.64
CA GLY A 419 7.28 -5.08 7.74
C GLY A 419 6.05 -5.62 8.46
N ALA A 420 5.61 -6.83 8.11
CA ALA A 420 4.49 -7.50 8.79
C ALA A 420 4.79 -7.78 10.27
N ILE A 421 6.00 -8.23 10.60
CA ILE A 421 6.43 -8.46 11.99
C ILE A 421 6.41 -7.15 12.79
N ALA A 422 6.99 -6.08 12.22
CA ALA A 422 7.03 -4.77 12.86
C ALA A 422 5.63 -4.20 13.07
N ALA A 423 4.73 -4.32 12.08
CA ALA A 423 3.34 -3.88 12.21
C ALA A 423 2.60 -4.59 13.36
N LEU A 424 2.70 -5.93 13.45
CA LEU A 424 2.09 -6.71 14.53
C LEU A 424 2.68 -6.37 15.91
N MET A 425 4.00 -6.16 15.98
CA MET A 425 4.64 -5.74 17.22
C MET A 425 4.23 -4.31 17.64
N LEU A 426 4.10 -3.38 16.70
CA LEU A 426 3.64 -2.01 16.98
C LEU A 426 2.17 -1.98 17.40
N GLU A 427 1.33 -2.83 16.80
CA GLU A 427 -0.07 -2.98 17.20
C GLU A 427 -0.20 -3.45 18.65
N GLY A 428 0.58 -4.47 19.05
CA GLY A 428 0.59 -4.96 20.43
C GLY A 428 1.38 -4.10 21.41
N ALA A 429 2.13 -3.10 20.94
CA ALA A 429 2.94 -2.23 21.80
C ALA A 429 2.08 -1.24 22.61
N GLU A 430 0.87 -0.89 22.14
CA GLU A 430 -0.05 0.04 22.82
C GLU A 430 0.65 1.32 23.34
N TYR A 431 1.54 1.93 22.54
CA TYR A 431 2.28 3.13 22.93
C TYR A 431 1.35 4.22 23.42
N THR A 432 1.63 4.77 24.60
CA THR A 432 0.92 5.95 25.09
C THR A 432 1.49 7.22 24.46
N PRO A 433 0.69 8.28 24.25
CA PRO A 433 1.18 9.54 23.67
C PRO A 433 2.39 10.14 24.41
N GLU A 434 2.49 9.97 25.74
CA GLU A 434 3.64 10.44 26.55
C GLU A 434 4.94 9.68 26.22
N GLU A 435 4.89 8.38 25.92
CA GLU A 435 6.08 7.57 25.62
C GLU A 435 6.68 7.89 24.24
N VAL A 436 5.86 8.42 23.32
CA VAL A 436 6.29 8.90 22.00
C VAL A 436 6.93 10.31 22.11
N GLU A 437 6.52 11.11 23.08
CA GLU A 437 7.03 12.49 23.28
C GLU A 437 8.36 12.58 24.04
N LEU A 438 8.65 11.64 24.95
CA LEU A 438 9.77 11.77 25.91
C LEU A 438 11.19 11.74 25.31
N ASN A 439 11.38 11.39 24.03
CA ASN A 439 12.72 11.28 23.42
C ASN A 439 12.92 11.99 22.07
N SER A 440 12.02 12.90 21.69
CA SER A 440 12.35 13.87 20.63
C SER A 440 13.54 14.73 21.09
N PRO A 441 14.67 14.83 20.36
CA PRO A 441 15.82 15.61 20.79
C PRO A 441 15.51 17.11 20.65
N SER A 442 14.82 17.67 21.65
CA SER A 442 14.74 19.10 21.87
C SER A 442 15.81 19.51 22.88
N GLY A 443 16.70 20.39 22.46
CA GLY A 443 17.82 20.84 23.26
C GLY A 443 17.40 21.68 24.48
N GLY A 444 17.92 21.31 25.64
CA GLY A 444 18.32 22.25 26.70
C GLY A 444 17.53 22.25 28.01
N GLY A 445 18.10 21.63 29.05
CA GLY A 445 18.12 22.23 30.39
C GLY A 445 17.43 21.50 31.57
N ASN A 446 18.25 20.75 32.32
CA ASN A 446 18.29 20.63 33.80
C ASN A 446 17.44 19.59 34.60
N THR A 447 18.19 18.59 35.09
CA THR A 447 18.28 17.98 36.47
C THR A 447 17.21 17.07 37.10
N ALA A 448 17.72 15.87 37.47
CA ALA A 448 17.45 15.00 38.63
C ALA A 448 16.20 14.09 38.58
N ALA A 449 16.20 12.82 39.01
CA ALA A 449 17.09 12.06 39.89
C ALA A 449 17.08 10.55 39.57
N ALA A 450 18.20 9.87 39.85
CA ALA A 450 18.36 8.42 39.76
C ALA A 450 18.05 7.72 41.09
N THR A 451 17.55 6.48 41.02
CA THR A 451 17.53 5.53 42.15
C THR A 451 17.85 4.10 41.67
N PRO A 452 18.47 3.24 42.50
CA PRO A 452 19.48 2.28 42.03
C PRO A 452 18.97 0.85 41.81
N ALA A 453 19.74 0.12 40.98
CA ALA A 453 19.56 -1.30 40.66
C ALA A 453 19.99 -2.23 41.82
N MET A 454 19.26 -3.32 41.99
CA MET A 454 19.54 -4.40 42.95
C MET A 454 20.04 -5.63 42.18
N THR A 455 21.31 -5.99 42.37
CA THR A 455 21.97 -7.16 41.78
C THR A 455 21.65 -8.45 42.53
N MET A 456 21.31 -9.53 41.81
CA MET A 456 21.45 -10.92 42.28
C MET A 456 22.07 -11.79 41.18
N SER A 457 23.16 -12.48 41.52
CA SER A 457 23.85 -13.47 40.68
C SER A 457 23.30 -14.86 40.94
N ILE A 458 22.99 -15.62 39.89
CA ILE A 458 22.81 -17.08 39.96
C ILE A 458 23.45 -17.72 38.71
N GLU A 459 24.36 -18.67 38.95
CA GLU A 459 25.09 -19.49 37.97
C GLU A 459 24.15 -20.38 37.12
N GLN A 460 24.48 -20.52 35.84
CA GLN A 460 23.82 -21.38 34.85
C GLN A 460 24.62 -22.68 34.65
N PRO A 461 23.98 -23.85 34.44
CA PRO A 461 24.56 -24.90 33.63
C PRO A 461 24.11 -24.77 32.17
N GLU A 462 25.04 -24.97 31.24
CA GLU A 462 24.90 -24.89 29.77
C GLU A 462 23.72 -25.71 29.19
N PRO A 463 22.95 -25.21 28.20
CA PRO A 463 21.88 -25.98 27.57
C PRO A 463 22.36 -26.89 26.44
N ASN A 464 21.76 -28.08 26.38
CA ASN A 464 21.99 -29.14 25.41
C ASN A 464 21.15 -28.94 24.13
N TRP A 465 21.83 -28.80 22.99
CA TRP A 465 21.31 -28.43 21.68
C TRP A 465 20.43 -29.49 20.99
N ASN A 466 20.35 -30.72 21.51
CA ASN A 466 19.61 -31.81 20.86
C ASN A 466 18.09 -31.80 21.12
N ILE A 467 17.56 -30.87 21.91
CA ILE A 467 16.12 -30.82 22.22
C ILE A 467 15.32 -30.00 21.18
N LEU A 468 15.97 -29.15 20.38
CA LEU A 468 15.30 -28.30 19.39
C LEU A 468 15.02 -28.98 18.04
N PHE A 469 15.67 -30.12 17.73
CA PHE A 469 15.55 -30.76 16.41
C PHE A 469 15.09 -32.23 16.44
N GLY A 470 14.51 -32.70 17.54
CA GLY A 470 14.17 -34.12 17.72
C GLY A 470 12.73 -34.41 18.14
N ILE A 471 12.01 -35.08 17.25
CA ILE A 471 10.77 -35.88 17.45
C ILE A 471 9.45 -35.11 17.27
N GLY A 472 8.67 -35.58 16.31
CA GLY A 472 7.39 -35.02 15.90
C GLY A 472 6.23 -35.27 16.87
N GLY A 473 5.25 -34.38 16.74
CA GLY A 473 3.89 -34.52 17.26
C GLY A 473 3.74 -34.28 18.75
N LEU A 474 3.21 -33.11 19.14
CA LEU A 474 2.22 -32.92 20.22
C LEU A 474 1.84 -31.43 20.36
N GLY A 475 0.54 -31.16 20.20
CA GLY A 475 -0.28 -30.26 21.04
C GLY A 475 0.11 -28.78 21.23
N VAL A 476 -0.69 -27.91 20.63
CA VAL A 476 -0.73 -26.42 20.66
C VAL A 476 -0.88 -25.76 22.06
N VAL A 477 -0.63 -26.43 23.19
CA VAL A 477 -0.92 -25.82 24.53
C VAL A 477 0.25 -25.90 25.53
N GLY A 478 1.43 -26.40 25.12
CA GLY A 478 2.56 -26.61 26.05
C GLY A 478 3.70 -25.58 26.04
N PHE A 479 3.79 -24.71 25.03
CA PHE A 479 5.03 -23.93 24.78
C PHE A 479 4.99 -22.46 25.25
N ILE A 480 3.82 -21.97 25.64
CA ILE A 480 3.61 -20.58 26.08
C ILE A 480 4.13 -20.33 27.52
N VAL A 481 4.40 -21.39 28.29
CA VAL A 481 4.79 -21.27 29.72
C VAL A 481 6.31 -21.15 29.93
N VAL A 482 7.16 -21.45 28.93
CA VAL A 482 8.63 -21.35 29.08
C VAL A 482 9.18 -19.99 28.64
N LEU A 483 8.39 -19.18 27.93
CA LEU A 483 8.78 -17.83 27.47
C LEU A 483 8.40 -16.69 28.43
N LEU A 484 7.91 -17.01 29.63
CA LEU A 484 7.37 -16.04 30.58
C LEU A 484 8.30 -15.69 31.76
N LEU A 485 9.53 -16.19 31.83
CA LEU A 485 10.31 -16.11 33.08
C LEU A 485 11.74 -15.57 33.06
N LEU A 486 12.32 -15.11 31.95
CA LEU A 486 13.78 -14.91 31.96
C LEU A 486 14.34 -13.66 31.28
N LEU A 487 13.66 -12.50 31.27
CA LEU A 487 14.33 -11.22 30.92
C LEU A 487 13.75 -10.03 31.69
N LEU A 488 14.09 -10.01 32.98
CA LEU A 488 14.73 -8.83 33.56
C LEU A 488 16.23 -8.92 33.28
#